data_AF-A0A5C8T848-F1
#
_entry.id   AF-A0A5C8T848-F1
#
_cell.length_a   1.000
_cell.length_b   1.000
_cell.length_c   1.000
_cell.angle_alpha   90.00
_cell.angle_beta   90.00
_cell.angle_gamma   90.00
#
_symmetry.space_group_name_H-M   'P 1'
#
loop_
_entity.id
_entity.type
_entity.pdbx_description
1 polymer ?
#
loop_
_entity_poly.entity_id
_entity_poly.type
_entity_poly.pdbx_seq_one_letter_code
_entity_poly.pdbx_strand_id
1 'polypeptide(L)'
;MHYRAHVALALAVSVYAVPVNAQTQEEQALTLLRASSAQSAIITFCGKHYAIDGTTALRISQTARDVATKVLGQEQANAAFKDELARRYAEVKEVGEQQWCADQREALSEGEVRIFKD
;
A
#
# COMPACT_ATOMS: atom_id res chain seq x y z
N MET A 1 -16.03 -16.37 61.65
CA MET A 1 -15.21 -16.96 60.58
C MET A 1 -16.12 -17.23 59.39
N HIS A 2 -15.76 -16.66 58.22
CA HIS A 2 -16.11 -17.05 56.84
C HIS A 2 -17.55 -17.46 56.52
N TYR A 3 -18.23 -16.74 55.62
CA TYR A 3 -18.73 -17.33 54.37
C TYR A 3 -18.93 -16.22 53.31
N ARG A 4 -18.09 -16.29 52.26
CA ARG A 4 -18.11 -15.45 51.06
C ARG A 4 -19.26 -15.91 50.16
N ALA A 5 -20.16 -15.02 49.78
CA ALA A 5 -21.08 -15.26 48.67
C ALA A 5 -20.37 -14.90 47.37
N HIS A 6 -20.06 -15.91 46.56
CA HIS A 6 -19.51 -15.74 45.23
C HIS A 6 -20.61 -15.26 44.28
N VAL A 7 -20.54 -13.99 43.86
CA VAL A 7 -21.32 -13.49 42.73
C VAL A 7 -20.65 -14.03 41.46
N ALA A 8 -21.25 -15.06 40.87
CA ALA A 8 -20.87 -15.55 39.55
C ALA A 8 -21.34 -14.54 38.50
N LEU A 9 -20.44 -13.65 38.09
CA LEU A 9 -20.65 -12.75 36.95
C LEU A 9 -20.41 -13.57 35.67
N ALA A 10 -21.49 -14.03 35.05
CA ALA A 10 -21.42 -14.63 33.72
C ALA A 10 -21.08 -13.54 32.70
N LEU A 11 -19.80 -13.44 32.33
CA LEU A 11 -19.34 -12.63 31.21
C LEU A 11 -19.84 -13.29 29.91
N ALA A 12 -20.96 -12.79 29.39
CA ALA A 12 -21.34 -13.02 28.01
C ALA A 12 -20.29 -12.33 27.12
N VAL A 13 -19.29 -13.09 26.68
CA VAL A 13 -18.39 -12.68 25.61
C VAL A 13 -19.19 -12.75 24.32
N SER A 14 -19.92 -11.67 24.02
CA SER A 14 -20.43 -11.42 22.68
C SER A 14 -19.22 -11.22 21.78
N VAL A 15 -18.83 -12.28 21.07
CA VAL A 15 -17.92 -12.20 19.94
C VAL A 15 -18.65 -11.40 18.87
N TYR A 16 -18.48 -10.08 18.91
CA TYR A 16 -18.77 -9.25 17.74
C TYR A 16 -17.73 -9.65 16.70
N ALA A 17 -18.11 -10.56 15.81
CA ALA A 17 -17.42 -10.74 14.55
C ALA A 17 -17.54 -9.40 13.81
N VAL A 18 -16.51 -8.58 13.95
CA VAL A 18 -16.37 -7.35 13.16
C VAL A 18 -16.36 -7.81 11.71
N PRO A 19 -17.29 -7.33 10.86
CA PRO A 19 -17.27 -7.70 9.45
C PRO A 19 -15.92 -7.26 8.87
N VAL A 20 -15.19 -8.20 8.28
CA VAL A 20 -14.10 -7.90 7.36
C VAL A 20 -14.70 -7.00 6.28
N ASN A 21 -14.33 -5.72 6.33
CA ASN A 21 -14.86 -4.67 5.47
C ASN A 21 -14.72 -5.08 4.00
N ALA A 22 -15.84 -5.26 3.30
CA ALA A 22 -15.83 -5.48 1.86
C ALA A 22 -15.44 -4.16 1.19
N GLN A 23 -14.14 -3.96 0.90
CA GLN A 23 -13.67 -2.76 0.21
C GLN A 23 -14.47 -2.53 -1.07
N THR A 24 -14.86 -1.28 -1.31
CA THR A 24 -15.56 -0.92 -2.54
C THR A 24 -14.62 -1.03 -3.75
N GLN A 25 -15.18 -1.17 -4.95
CA GLN A 25 -14.36 -1.17 -6.17
C GLN A 25 -13.56 0.14 -6.31
N GLU A 26 -14.13 1.28 -5.89
CA GLU A 26 -13.43 2.56 -5.87
C GLU A 26 -12.24 2.57 -4.91
N GLU A 27 -12.39 2.04 -3.68
CA GLU A 27 -11.28 1.93 -2.73
C GLU A 27 -10.16 1.01 -3.22
N GLN A 28 -10.52 -0.07 -3.92
CA GLN A 28 -9.55 -0.96 -4.57
C GLN A 28 -8.81 -0.23 -5.71
N ALA A 29 -9.53 0.53 -6.53
CA ALA A 29 -8.93 1.33 -7.59
C ALA A 29 -7.97 2.39 -7.04
N LEU A 30 -8.34 3.09 -5.96
CA LEU A 30 -7.45 4.02 -5.28
C LEU A 30 -6.21 3.31 -4.73
N THR A 31 -6.36 2.11 -4.15
CA THR A 31 -5.23 1.31 -3.68
C THR A 31 -4.27 0.92 -4.81
N LEU A 32 -4.79 0.60 -5.99
CA LEU A 32 -3.97 0.37 -7.19
C LEU A 32 -3.21 1.63 -7.61
N LEU A 33 -3.82 2.82 -7.52
CA LEU A 33 -3.11 4.08 -7.80
C LEU A 33 -2.00 4.34 -6.77
N ARG A 34 -2.21 4.00 -5.49
CA ARG A 34 -1.15 4.06 -4.46
C ARG A 34 0.01 3.14 -4.79
N ALA A 35 -0.27 1.90 -5.21
CA ALA A 35 0.75 0.96 -5.63
C ALA A 35 1.49 1.45 -6.90
N SER A 36 0.76 1.98 -7.88
CA SER A 36 1.35 2.55 -9.09
C SER A 36 2.31 3.71 -8.78
N SER A 37 1.93 4.61 -7.87
CA SER A 37 2.79 5.72 -7.47
C SER A 37 4.06 5.25 -6.76
N ALA A 38 3.97 4.17 -5.97
CA ALA A 38 5.13 3.54 -5.33
C ALA A 38 6.13 3.08 -6.39
N GLN A 39 5.66 2.41 -7.44
CA GLN A 39 6.50 1.95 -8.54
C GLN A 39 7.13 3.12 -9.31
N SER A 40 6.37 4.18 -9.57
CA SER A 40 6.90 5.39 -10.20
C SER A 40 7.99 6.06 -9.35
N ALA A 41 7.81 6.11 -8.03
CA ALA A 41 8.82 6.62 -7.10
C ALA A 41 10.06 5.72 -7.04
N ILE A 42 9.91 4.39 -7.03
CA ILE A 42 11.04 3.44 -7.07
C ILE A 42 11.89 3.66 -8.33
N ILE A 43 11.26 3.75 -9.50
CA ILE A 43 11.96 4.02 -10.77
C ILE A 43 12.71 5.36 -10.72
N THR A 44 12.07 6.39 -10.15
CA THR A 44 12.62 7.75 -10.14
C THR A 44 13.78 7.91 -9.17
N PHE A 45 13.67 7.34 -7.96
CA PHE A 45 14.57 7.67 -6.84
C PHE A 45 15.50 6.53 -6.43
N CYS A 46 15.11 5.26 -6.65
CA CYS A 46 15.87 4.14 -6.09
C CYS A 46 16.97 3.61 -7.01
N GLY A 47 16.92 3.90 -8.32
CA GLY A 47 17.94 3.47 -9.27
C GLY A 47 19.34 4.03 -9.03
N LYS A 48 19.48 5.10 -8.23
CA LYS A 48 20.79 5.63 -7.79
C LYS A 48 21.38 4.92 -6.58
N HIS A 49 20.56 4.17 -5.84
CA HIS A 49 20.95 3.50 -4.60
C HIS A 49 21.04 1.98 -4.76
N TYR A 50 20.21 1.42 -5.65
CA TYR A 50 20.08 -0.02 -5.86
C TYR A 50 19.91 -0.34 -7.34
N ALA A 51 20.34 -1.54 -7.74
CA ALA A 51 20.00 -2.08 -9.05
C ALA A 51 18.50 -2.42 -9.06
N ILE A 52 17.77 -1.90 -10.06
CA ILE A 52 16.33 -2.10 -10.20
C ILE A 52 15.97 -2.71 -11.56
N ASP A 53 14.94 -3.55 -11.59
CA ASP A 53 14.21 -3.88 -12.80
C ASP A 53 13.15 -2.81 -13.08
N GLY A 54 13.60 -1.68 -13.65
CA GLY A 54 12.74 -0.56 -14.00
C GLY A 54 11.64 -0.94 -15.01
N THR A 55 11.89 -1.91 -15.88
CA THR A 55 10.91 -2.38 -16.87
C THR A 55 9.75 -3.09 -16.18
N THR A 56 10.05 -3.99 -15.24
CA THR A 56 9.00 -4.68 -14.47
C THR A 56 8.23 -3.70 -13.58
N ALA A 57 8.91 -2.79 -12.87
CA ALA A 57 8.25 -1.75 -12.08
C ALA A 57 7.31 -0.88 -12.93
N LEU A 58 7.75 -0.47 -14.12
CA LEU A 58 6.94 0.34 -15.04
C LEU A 58 5.69 -0.41 -15.48
N ARG A 59 5.83 -1.69 -15.85
CA ARG A 59 4.70 -2.53 -16.27
C ARG A 59 3.68 -2.73 -15.14
N ILE A 60 4.13 -2.92 -13.90
CA ILE A 60 3.23 -3.01 -12.73
C ILE A 60 2.50 -1.68 -12.54
N SER A 61 3.22 -0.57 -12.61
CA SER A 61 2.63 0.77 -12.48
C SER A 61 1.54 1.02 -13.53
N GLN A 62 1.84 0.73 -14.80
CA GLN A 62 0.89 0.88 -15.91
C GLN A 62 -0.33 -0.02 -15.74
N THR A 63 -0.13 -1.29 -15.41
CA THR A 63 -1.23 -2.25 -15.22
C THR A 63 -2.17 -1.80 -14.10
N ALA A 64 -1.63 -1.36 -12.96
CA ALA A 64 -2.43 -0.87 -11.85
C ALA A 64 -3.25 0.39 -12.23
N ARG A 65 -2.66 1.30 -13.01
CA ARG A 65 -3.36 2.49 -13.54
C ARG A 65 -4.46 2.13 -14.53
N ASP A 66 -4.22 1.18 -15.41
CA ASP A 66 -5.20 0.75 -16.40
C ASP A 66 -6.42 0.11 -15.72
N VAL A 67 -6.19 -0.72 -14.69
CA VAL A 67 -7.28 -1.31 -13.91
C VAL A 67 -8.05 -0.25 -13.13
N ALA A 68 -7.35 0.68 -12.45
CA ALA A 68 -8.00 1.76 -11.73
C ALA A 68 -8.82 2.68 -12.67
N THR A 69 -8.31 2.93 -13.88
CA THR A 69 -8.99 3.74 -14.91
C THR A 69 -10.30 3.11 -15.37
N LYS A 70 -10.37 1.77 -15.45
CA LYS A 70 -11.62 1.06 -15.80
C LYS A 70 -12.72 1.23 -14.74
N VAL A 71 -12.33 1.45 -13.48
CA VAL A 71 -13.27 1.61 -12.37
C VAL A 71 -13.67 3.07 -12.16
N LEU A 72 -12.70 3.98 -12.14
CA LEU A 72 -12.89 5.40 -11.81
C LEU A 72 -13.23 6.26 -13.04
N GLY A 73 -12.92 5.78 -14.24
CA GLY A 73 -12.87 6.61 -15.43
C GLY A 73 -11.56 7.41 -15.54
N GLN A 74 -11.26 7.83 -16.78
CA GLN A 74 -9.94 8.40 -17.13
C GLN A 74 -9.60 9.69 -16.38
N GLU A 75 -10.56 10.60 -16.24
CA GLU A 75 -10.33 11.90 -15.61
C GLU A 75 -10.05 11.74 -14.11
N GLN A 76 -10.92 11.04 -13.39
CA GLN A 76 -10.77 10.80 -11.96
C GLN A 76 -9.52 9.98 -11.65
N ALA A 77 -9.22 8.94 -12.43
CA ALA A 77 -8.00 8.14 -12.24
C ALA A 77 -6.73 8.97 -12.45
N ASN A 78 -6.70 9.86 -13.45
CA ASN A 78 -5.56 10.74 -13.68
C ASN A 78 -5.38 11.78 -12.57
N ALA A 79 -6.46 12.39 -12.11
CA ALA A 79 -6.42 13.34 -11.00
C ALA A 79 -5.93 12.65 -9.72
N ALA A 80 -6.54 11.53 -9.35
CA ALA A 80 -6.17 10.76 -8.16
C ALA A 80 -4.72 10.25 -8.22
N PHE A 81 -4.26 9.79 -9.40
CA PHE A 81 -2.87 9.37 -9.57
C PHE A 81 -1.89 10.54 -9.43
N LYS A 82 -2.23 11.70 -9.98
CA LYS A 82 -1.38 12.90 -9.88
C LYS A 82 -1.23 13.34 -8.42
N ASP A 83 -2.33 13.37 -7.67
CA ASP A 83 -2.32 13.75 -6.26
C ASP A 83 -1.54 12.74 -5.41
N GLU A 84 -1.76 11.45 -5.67
CA GLU A 84 -1.03 10.36 -5.04
C GLU A 84 0.48 10.45 -5.32
N LEU A 85 0.87 10.68 -6.57
CA LEU A 85 2.26 10.79 -6.99
C LEU A 85 2.94 11.99 -6.33
N ALA A 86 2.26 13.14 -6.27
CA ALA A 86 2.76 14.31 -5.59
C ALA A 86 2.97 14.05 -4.09
N ARG A 87 2.01 13.40 -3.42
CA ARG A 87 2.15 13.00 -2.02
C ARG A 87 3.35 12.06 -1.85
N ARG A 88 3.50 11.06 -2.71
CA ARG A 88 4.61 10.11 -2.62
C ARG A 88 5.96 10.78 -2.79
N TYR A 89 6.08 11.75 -3.70
CA TYR A 89 7.33 12.47 -3.91
C TYR A 89 7.67 13.36 -2.70
N ALA A 90 6.66 13.94 -2.05
CA ALA A 90 6.85 14.65 -0.80
C ALA A 90 7.32 13.71 0.33
N GLU A 91 6.72 12.52 0.46
CA GLU A 91 7.11 11.48 1.42
C GLU A 91 8.58 11.06 1.21
N VAL A 92 8.98 10.78 -0.03
CA VAL A 92 10.38 10.45 -0.38
C VAL A 92 11.33 11.56 0.07
N LYS A 93 10.95 12.83 -0.13
CA LYS A 93 11.75 13.98 0.27
C LYS A 93 11.82 14.14 1.79
N GLU A 94 10.72 13.89 2.49
CA GLU A 94 10.62 13.99 3.95
C GLU A 94 11.42 12.90 4.67
N VAL A 95 11.26 11.65 4.23
CA VAL A 95 11.98 10.49 4.78
C VAL A 95 13.46 10.51 4.38
N GLY A 96 13.75 11.07 3.20
CA GLY A 96 15.06 11.01 2.57
C GLY A 96 15.17 9.80 1.65
N GLU A 97 15.67 10.05 0.43
CA GLU A 97 15.60 9.07 -0.65
C GLU A 97 16.29 7.73 -0.34
N GLN A 98 17.42 7.75 0.36
CA GLN A 98 18.14 6.52 0.70
C GLN A 98 17.34 5.64 1.67
N GLN A 99 16.82 6.23 2.75
CA GLN A 99 16.03 5.50 3.73
C GLN A 99 14.74 4.98 3.11
N TRP A 100 14.03 5.84 2.38
CA TRP A 100 12.79 5.44 1.72
C TRP A 100 12.99 4.25 0.76
N CYS A 101 14.07 4.27 -0.02
CA CYS A 101 14.39 3.16 -0.93
C CYS A 101 14.83 1.89 -0.20
N ALA A 102 15.49 1.99 0.96
CA ALA A 102 15.82 0.84 1.78
C ALA A 102 14.54 0.17 2.31
N ASP A 103 13.58 0.96 2.79
CA ASP A 103 12.29 0.48 3.29
C ASP A 103 11.48 -0.20 2.16
N GLN A 104 11.47 0.38 0.95
CA GLN A 104 10.82 -0.25 -0.20
C GLN A 104 11.49 -1.57 -0.59
N ARG A 105 12.83 -1.63 -0.54
CA ARG A 105 13.58 -2.86 -0.85
C ARG A 105 13.26 -3.96 0.15
N GLU A 106 13.21 -3.63 1.43
CA GLU A 106 12.83 -4.57 2.49
C GLU A 106 11.39 -5.07 2.28
N ALA A 107 10.43 -4.15 2.11
CA ALA A 107 9.02 -4.49 1.93
C ALA A 107 8.74 -5.36 0.69
N LEU A 108 9.57 -5.24 -0.36
CA LEU A 108 9.41 -6.00 -1.61
C LEU A 108 10.35 -7.21 -1.69
N SER A 109 11.13 -7.50 -0.64
CA SER A 109 12.12 -8.59 -0.65
C SER A 109 11.50 -9.99 -0.59
N GLU A 110 10.31 -10.11 0.00
CA GLU A 110 9.61 -11.39 0.18
C GLU A 110 8.65 -11.74 -0.98
N GLY A 111 8.49 -10.83 -1.95
CA GLY A 111 7.58 -11.01 -3.08
C GLY A 111 8.13 -11.93 -4.17
N GLU A 112 7.22 -12.58 -4.92
CA GLU A 112 7.59 -13.37 -6.11
C GLU A 112 8.22 -12.50 -7.22
N VAL A 113 7.81 -11.23 -7.30
CA VAL A 113 8.34 -10.28 -8.28
C VAL A 113 9.46 -9.45 -7.67
N ARG A 114 10.70 -9.73 -8.07
CA ARG A 114 11.87 -8.98 -7.62
C ARG A 114 12.13 -7.74 -8.47
N ILE A 115 11.77 -6.59 -7.92
CA ILE A 115 12.05 -5.27 -8.54
C ILE A 115 13.44 -4.79 -8.16
N PHE A 116 13.83 -4.96 -6.90
CA PHE A 116 15.19 -4.74 -6.45
C PHE A 116 16.03 -5.98 -6.78
N LYS A 117 17.15 -5.76 -7.45
CA LYS A 117 18.10 -6.81 -7.82
C LYS A 117 19.16 -6.96 -6.73
N ASP A 118 19.64 -8.19 -6.57
CA ASP A 118 20.71 -8.55 -5.63
C ASP A 118 22.08 -8.00 -6.07
#